data_AF-A0AAW1CT96-F1
#
_entry.id   AF-A0AAW1CT96-F1
#
_cell.length_a   1.000
_cell.length_b   1.000
_cell.length_c   1.000
_cell.angle_alpha   90.00
_cell.angle_beta   90.00
_cell.angle_gamma   90.00
#
_symmetry.space_group_name_H-M   'P 1'
#
loop_
_entity.id
_entity.type
_entity.pdbx_description
1 polymer ?
#
loop_
_entity_poly.entity_id
_entity_poly.type
_entity_poly.pdbx_seq_one_letter_code
_entity_poly.pdbx_strand_id
1 'polypeptide(L)'
;MNLYRHGMIFSTFLGSCLCIGLLAAALGTRYWIVSKAIRLNNSKSYGEIFFGLFEGERDLNVGYGTRQYPINVPSEMSEMMIYSLWLGTVVCMCAGIIFSAAAAVFAVINTATTPIGILTGIPGLYIWNILSKLSSREYVGCQML
;
A
#
# COMPACT_ATOMS: atom_id res chain seq x y z
N MET A 1 -17.56 21.00 25.45
CA MET A 1 -17.22 21.21 24.02
C MET A 1 -15.73 21.07 23.67
N ASN A 2 -14.79 20.92 24.62
CA ASN A 2 -13.36 20.72 24.30
C ASN A 2 -12.94 19.26 24.01
N LEU A 3 -13.68 18.25 24.50
CA LEU A 3 -13.28 16.84 24.35
C LEU A 3 -13.31 16.35 22.88
N TYR A 4 -14.34 16.72 22.12
CA TYR A 4 -14.48 16.34 20.71
C TYR A 4 -13.36 16.90 19.81
N ARG A 5 -12.94 18.15 20.09
CA ARG A 5 -11.85 18.79 19.34
C ARG A 5 -10.52 18.06 19.55
N HIS A 6 -10.15 17.83 20.81
CA HIS A 6 -8.90 17.13 21.14
C HIS A 6 -8.94 15.66 20.71
N GLY A 7 -10.11 15.01 20.80
CA GLY A 7 -10.32 13.64 20.33
C GLY A 7 -10.15 13.48 18.81
N MET A 8 -10.67 14.42 18.02
CA MET A 8 -10.48 14.40 16.56
C MET A 8 -9.01 14.54 16.17
N ILE A 9 -8.26 15.43 16.84
CA ILE A 9 -6.85 15.64 16.50
C ILE A 9 -5.98 14.44 16.91
N PHE A 10 -6.24 13.87 18.09
CA PHE A 10 -5.56 12.65 18.51
C PHE A 10 -5.86 11.48 17.58
N SER A 11 -7.11 11.34 17.12
CA SER A 11 -7.50 10.30 16.18
C SER A 11 -6.84 10.46 14.81
N THR A 12 -6.70 11.67 14.28
CA THR A 12 -6.04 11.88 12.98
C THR A 12 -4.54 11.65 13.08
N PHE A 13 -3.90 12.07 14.17
CA PHE A 13 -2.48 11.79 14.42
C PHE A 13 -2.20 10.29 14.54
N LEU A 14 -2.96 9.58 15.37
CA LEU A 14 -2.85 8.13 15.51
C LEU A 14 -3.13 7.40 14.19
N GLY A 15 -4.19 7.80 13.49
CA GLY A 15 -4.52 7.22 12.18
C GLY A 15 -3.38 7.40 11.18
N SER A 16 -2.74 8.57 11.15
CA SER A 16 -1.60 8.84 10.28
C SER A 16 -0.40 7.95 10.61
N CYS A 17 -0.07 7.80 11.90
CA CYS A 17 1.01 6.93 12.36
C CYS A 17 0.75 5.45 12.03
N LEU A 18 -0.48 4.99 12.23
CA LEU A 18 -0.91 3.65 11.85
C LEU A 18 -0.81 3.42 10.34
N CYS A 19 -1.25 4.38 9.51
CA CYS A 19 -1.11 4.29 8.06
C CYS A 19 0.35 4.18 7.62
N ILE A 20 1.25 4.98 8.19
CA ILE A 20 2.69 4.90 7.90
C ILE A 20 3.23 3.52 8.28
N GLY A 21 2.90 3.03 9.46
CA GLY A 21 3.34 1.71 9.93
C GLY A 21 2.83 0.57 9.05
N LEU A 22 1.56 0.60 8.65
CA LEU A 22 0.95 -0.41 7.78
C LEU A 22 1.55 -0.36 6.37
N LEU A 23 1.78 0.82 5.79
CA LEU A 23 2.43 0.96 4.48
C LEU A 23 3.88 0.48 4.53
N ALA A 24 4.63 0.80 5.58
CA ALA A 24 5.99 0.31 5.77
C ALA A 24 6.03 -1.23 5.93
N ALA A 25 5.10 -1.80 6.70
CA ALA A 25 4.96 -3.25 6.85
C ALA A 25 4.57 -3.93 5.52
N ALA A 26 3.69 -3.31 4.74
CA ALA A 26 3.32 -3.80 3.41
C ALA A 26 4.52 -3.78 2.44
N LEU A 27 5.34 -2.73 2.45
CA LEU A 27 6.56 -2.67 1.63
C LEU A 27 7.58 -3.76 2.01
N GLY A 28 7.70 -4.08 3.29
CA GLY A 28 8.67 -5.05 3.80
C GLY A 28 8.21 -6.51 3.78
N THR A 29 6.92 -6.79 3.57
CA THR A 29 6.44 -8.19 3.62
C THR A 29 6.85 -8.98 2.38
N ARG A 30 7.33 -10.20 2.62
CA ARG A 30 7.76 -11.17 1.60
C ARG A 30 6.61 -12.08 1.11
N TYR A 31 5.41 -11.89 1.65
CA TYR A 31 4.25 -12.76 1.46
C TYR A 31 3.04 -12.01 0.87
N TRP A 32 3.24 -11.25 -0.22
CA TRP A 32 2.14 -10.61 -0.95
C TRP A 32 1.31 -11.63 -1.71
N ILE A 33 1.98 -12.55 -2.38
CA ILE A 33 1.35 -13.57 -3.22
C ILE A 33 2.01 -14.91 -2.90
N VAL A 34 1.18 -15.90 -2.57
CA VAL A 34 1.63 -17.28 -2.36
C VAL A 34 1.18 -18.10 -3.57
N SER A 35 2.14 -18.73 -4.23
CA SER A 35 1.88 -19.58 -5.38
C SER A 35 2.41 -20.99 -5.14
N LYS A 36 1.71 -21.98 -5.68
CA LYS A 36 2.06 -23.39 -5.53
C LYS A 36 2.30 -24.02 -6.89
N ALA A 37 3.50 -24.52 -7.09
CA ALA A 37 3.91 -25.28 -8.26
C ALA A 37 3.84 -26.78 -7.94
N ILE A 38 3.03 -27.52 -8.69
CA ILE A 38 2.88 -28.97 -8.54
C ILE A 38 3.38 -29.63 -9.82
N ARG A 39 4.22 -30.67 -9.68
CA ARG A 39 4.70 -31.45 -10.82
C ARG A 39 3.76 -32.61 -11.13
N LEU A 40 3.10 -32.57 -12.29
CA LEU A 40 2.13 -33.61 -12.71
C LEU A 40 2.70 -35.04 -12.71
N ASN A 41 4.00 -35.18 -12.99
CA ASN A 41 4.67 -36.48 -13.10
C ASN A 41 5.21 -37.02 -11.75
N ASN A 42 5.18 -36.23 -10.67
CA ASN A 42 5.69 -36.66 -9.37
C ASN A 42 4.92 -35.96 -8.24
N SER A 43 3.96 -36.68 -7.64
CA SER A 43 3.15 -36.17 -6.53
C SER A 43 3.95 -35.87 -5.26
N LYS A 44 5.17 -36.41 -5.14
CA LYS A 44 6.10 -36.15 -4.02
C LYS A 44 6.90 -34.86 -4.18
N SER A 45 6.91 -34.24 -5.36
CA SER A 45 7.65 -33.00 -5.62
C SER A 45 6.68 -31.82 -5.71
N TYR A 46 6.83 -30.88 -4.77
CA TYR A 46 6.08 -29.64 -4.75
C TYR A 46 7.03 -28.45 -4.60
N GLY A 47 6.65 -27.32 -5.17
CA GLY A 47 7.30 -26.03 -4.97
C GLY A 47 6.30 -25.02 -4.46
N GLU A 48 6.66 -24.23 -3.46
CA GLU A 48 5.88 -23.09 -3.00
C GLU A 48 6.73 -21.84 -3.21
N ILE A 49 6.15 -20.78 -3.79
CA ILE A 49 6.85 -19.53 -4.07
C ILE A 49 6.08 -18.41 -3.41
N PHE A 50 6.75 -17.73 -2.49
CA PHE A 50 6.29 -16.56 -1.78
C PHE A 50 6.88 -15.32 -2.45
N PHE A 51 6.02 -14.49 -3.02
CA PHE A 51 6.43 -13.24 -3.65
C PHE A 51 6.13 -12.08 -2.71
N GLY A 52 7.13 -11.27 -2.40
CA GLY A 52 6.95 -9.92 -1.89
C GLY A 52 7.10 -8.87 -2.99
N LEU A 53 7.09 -7.60 -2.60
CA LEU A 53 7.22 -6.48 -3.55
C LEU A 53 8.65 -6.35 -4.11
N PHE A 54 9.66 -6.63 -3.29
CA PHE A 54 11.09 -6.53 -3.65
C PHE A 54 11.81 -7.87 -3.48
N GLU A 55 11.56 -8.53 -2.36
CA GLU A 55 12.16 -9.82 -2.01
C GLU A 55 11.08 -10.89 -1.92
N GLY A 56 11.43 -12.12 -2.25
CA GLY A 56 10.59 -13.30 -2.11
C GLY A 56 11.42 -14.52 -1.73
N GLU A 57 10.73 -15.61 -1.42
CA GLU A 57 11.35 -16.89 -1.03
C GLU A 57 10.66 -18.01 -1.80
N ARG A 58 11.41 -19.00 -2.28
CA ARG A 58 10.84 -20.24 -2.83
C ARG A 58 11.29 -21.45 -2.05
N ASP A 59 10.34 -22.29 -1.70
CA ASP A 59 10.54 -23.57 -1.06
C ASP A 59 10.36 -24.66 -2.11
N LEU A 60 11.47 -25.29 -2.50
CA LEU A 60 11.47 -26.36 -3.49
C LEU A 60 11.69 -27.71 -2.81
N ASN A 61 10.72 -28.62 -2.94
CA ASN A 61 10.84 -30.00 -2.52
C ASN A 61 10.97 -30.92 -3.75
N VAL A 62 12.16 -31.49 -3.91
CA VAL A 62 12.48 -32.47 -4.97
C VAL A 62 12.34 -33.93 -4.51
N GLY A 63 11.63 -34.16 -3.40
CA GLY A 63 11.43 -35.49 -2.82
C GLY A 63 12.43 -35.87 -1.71
N TYR A 64 13.41 -35.00 -1.43
CA TYR A 64 14.42 -35.17 -0.37
C TYR A 64 14.31 -34.11 0.75
N GLY A 65 13.19 -33.38 0.80
CA GLY A 65 12.96 -32.28 1.75
C GLY A 65 12.86 -30.92 1.06
N THR A 66 12.28 -29.95 1.77
CA THR A 66 12.15 -28.56 1.32
C THR A 66 13.46 -27.80 1.46
N ARG A 67 13.82 -27.03 0.43
CA ARG A 67 14.95 -26.09 0.45
C ARG A 67 14.47 -24.70 0.10
N GLN A 68 14.83 -23.73 0.92
CA GLN A 68 14.49 -22.33 0.73
C GLN A 68 15.56 -21.65 -0.13
N TYR A 69 15.14 -20.91 -1.15
CA TYR A 69 16.01 -20.07 -1.95
C TYR A 69 15.47 -18.64 -1.96
N PRO A 70 16.28 -17.63 -1.60
CA PRO A 70 15.88 -16.24 -1.71
C PRO A 70 15.77 -15.84 -3.19
N ILE A 71 14.82 -14.96 -3.49
CA ILE A 71 14.55 -14.43 -4.84
C ILE A 71 14.46 -12.91 -4.77
N ASN A 72 15.15 -12.24 -5.69
CA ASN A 72 14.91 -10.82 -5.96
C ASN A 72 13.81 -10.71 -7.02
N VAL A 73 12.60 -10.30 -6.60
CA VAL A 73 11.40 -10.35 -7.45
C VAL A 73 11.53 -9.47 -8.71
N PRO A 74 12.04 -8.22 -8.64
CA PRO A 74 12.10 -7.35 -9.82
C PRO A 74 13.03 -7.85 -10.92
N SER A 75 14.16 -8.50 -10.56
CA SER A 75 15.15 -8.99 -11.53
C SER A 75 14.77 -10.36 -12.11
N GLU A 76 14.18 -11.22 -11.28
CA GLU A 76 13.87 -12.61 -11.67
C GLU A 76 12.51 -12.72 -12.38
N MET A 77 11.60 -11.76 -12.16
CA MET A 77 10.24 -11.78 -12.70
C MET A 77 9.98 -10.65 -13.73
N SER A 78 11.03 -9.99 -14.22
CA SER A 78 10.92 -8.85 -15.13
C SER A 78 10.18 -9.17 -16.43
N GLU A 79 10.25 -10.42 -16.91
CA GLU A 79 9.59 -10.86 -18.15
C GLU A 79 8.09 -11.15 -17.96
N MET A 80 7.67 -11.55 -16.76
CA MET A 80 6.27 -11.93 -16.47
C MET A 80 5.49 -10.81 -15.76
N MET A 81 6.18 -9.83 -15.18
CA MET A 81 5.58 -8.75 -14.41
C MET A 81 5.41 -7.48 -15.24
N ILE A 82 4.23 -6.86 -15.18
CA ILE A 82 3.99 -5.55 -15.77
C ILE A 82 4.75 -4.48 -14.96
N TYR A 83 5.89 -4.02 -15.49
CA TYR A 83 6.78 -3.09 -14.79
C TYR A 83 6.09 -1.77 -14.39
N SER A 84 5.21 -1.23 -15.24
CA SER A 84 4.48 0.00 -14.95
C SER A 84 3.55 -0.14 -13.74
N LEU A 85 2.95 -1.32 -13.55
CA LEU A 85 2.06 -1.58 -12.43
C LEU A 85 2.84 -1.72 -11.12
N TRP A 86 3.96 -2.46 -11.15
CA TRP A 86 4.88 -2.57 -10.01
C TRP A 86 5.48 -1.21 -9.62
N LEU A 87 5.94 -0.42 -10.58
CA LEU A 87 6.47 0.91 -10.31
C LEU A 87 5.37 1.82 -9.75
N GLY A 88 4.15 1.73 -10.30
CA GLY A 88 2.98 2.47 -9.83
C GLY A 88 2.63 2.15 -8.38
N THR A 89 2.67 0.88 -7.96
CA THR A 89 2.41 0.50 -6.56
C THR A 89 3.48 1.04 -5.62
N VAL A 90 4.77 0.93 -5.99
CA VAL A 90 5.89 1.49 -5.20
C VAL A 90 5.74 3.00 -5.03
N VAL A 91 5.53 3.72 -6.14
CA VAL A 91 5.36 5.19 -6.12
C VAL A 91 4.13 5.60 -5.31
N CYS A 92 3.01 4.89 -5.46
CA CYS A 92 1.78 5.17 -4.72
C CYS A 92 1.97 4.96 -3.21
N MET A 93 2.67 3.90 -2.79
CA MET A 93 2.99 3.67 -1.38
C MET A 93 3.90 4.76 -0.81
N CYS A 94 4.95 5.16 -1.54
CA CYS A 94 5.83 6.26 -1.14
C CYS A 94 5.06 7.58 -1.01
N ALA A 95 4.22 7.92 -2.00
CA ALA A 95 3.36 9.10 -1.96
C ALA A 95 2.38 9.06 -0.78
N GLY A 96 1.81 7.89 -0.47
CA GLY A 96 0.95 7.68 0.69
C GLY A 96 1.66 7.91 2.03
N ILE A 97 2.92 7.48 2.16
CA ILE A 97 3.75 7.75 3.35
C ILE A 97 4.01 9.25 3.48
N ILE A 98 4.36 9.94 2.39
CA ILE A 98 4.60 11.39 2.41
C ILE A 98 3.32 12.15 2.79
N PHE A 99 2.18 11.78 2.20
CA PHE A 99 0.91 12.44 2.45
C PHE A 99 0.40 12.19 3.88
N SER A 100 0.57 10.97 4.41
CA SER A 100 0.24 10.66 5.80
C SER A 100 1.16 11.37 6.80
N ALA A 101 2.46 11.52 6.49
CA ALA A 101 3.37 12.34 7.27
C ALA A 101 2.94 13.83 7.26
N ALA A 102 2.58 14.38 6.11
CA ALA A 102 2.05 15.74 6.01
C ALA A 102 0.75 15.91 6.80
N ALA A 103 -0.16 14.94 6.73
CA ALA A 103 -1.40 14.92 7.52
C ALA A 103 -1.13 14.90 9.04
N ALA A 104 -0.13 14.14 9.49
CA ALA A 104 0.30 14.13 10.89
C ALA A 104 0.83 15.51 11.32
N VAL A 105 1.65 16.16 10.48
CA VAL A 105 2.16 17.52 10.75
C VAL A 105 1.02 18.53 10.82
N PHE A 106 0.06 18.49 9.89
CA PHE A 106 -1.12 19.36 9.93
C PHE A 106 -1.98 19.08 11.16
N ALA A 107 -2.10 17.83 11.62
CA ALA A 107 -2.79 17.50 12.86
C ALA A 107 -2.11 18.18 14.07
N VAL A 108 -0.78 18.13 14.15
CA VAL A 108 0.00 18.81 15.21
C VAL A 108 -0.16 20.33 15.14
N ILE A 109 -0.06 20.94 13.96
CA ILE A 109 -0.22 22.39 13.80
C ILE A 109 -1.62 22.83 14.27
N ASN A 110 -2.66 22.05 13.95
CA ASN A 110 -4.04 22.28 14.40
C ASN A 110 -4.24 22.11 15.92
N THR A 111 -3.31 21.48 16.64
CA THR A 111 -3.29 21.52 18.12
C THR A 111 -2.77 22.86 18.64
N ALA A 112 -1.68 23.38 18.05
CA ALA A 112 -0.98 24.57 18.51
C ALA A 112 -1.65 25.88 18.07
N THR A 113 -2.33 25.87 16.92
CA THR A 113 -3.11 27.00 16.40
C THR A 113 -4.60 26.73 16.56
N THR A 114 -5.42 27.78 16.73
CA THR A 114 -6.88 27.66 16.86
C THR A 114 -7.46 26.81 15.72
N PRO A 115 -8.43 25.93 16.01
CA PRO A 115 -8.83 24.85 15.10
C PRO A 115 -9.34 25.41 13.77
N ILE A 116 -8.72 24.99 12.68
CA ILE A 116 -9.20 25.32 11.34
C ILE A 116 -10.37 24.38 11.03
N GLY A 117 -11.59 24.76 11.44
CA GLY A 117 -12.82 23.99 11.24
C GLY A 117 -13.29 23.82 9.78
N ILE A 118 -12.44 24.13 8.80
CA ILE A 118 -12.79 24.21 7.39
C ILE A 118 -12.45 22.93 6.60
N LEU A 119 -11.38 22.21 6.95
CA LEU A 119 -10.94 21.06 6.13
C LEU A 119 -11.62 19.72 6.49
N THR A 120 -12.11 19.55 7.72
CA THR A 120 -12.67 18.26 8.21
C THR A 120 -14.13 18.34 8.68
N GLY A 121 -14.77 19.50 8.53
CA GLY A 121 -16.21 19.64 8.75
C GLY A 121 -17.04 19.26 7.52
N ILE A 122 -18.36 19.39 7.62
CA ILE A 122 -19.34 19.35 6.51
C ILE A 122 -18.84 20.04 5.21
N PRO A 123 -18.16 21.21 5.23
CA PRO A 123 -17.56 21.81 4.02
C PRO A 123 -16.48 20.96 3.33
N GLY A 124 -15.67 20.20 4.09
CA GLY A 124 -14.63 19.32 3.54
C GLY A 124 -15.21 18.18 2.71
N LEU A 125 -16.36 17.64 3.11
CA LEU A 125 -17.07 16.61 2.33
C LEU A 125 -17.49 17.12 0.95
N TYR A 126 -17.93 18.39 0.83
CA TYR A 126 -18.26 18.97 -0.47
C TYR A 126 -17.02 19.09 -1.37
N ILE A 127 -15.87 19.49 -0.80
CA ILE A 127 -14.60 19.61 -1.54
C ILE A 127 -14.14 18.24 -2.06
N TRP A 128 -14.16 17.20 -1.22
CA TRP A 128 -13.75 15.84 -1.61
C TRP A 128 -14.71 15.20 -2.63
N ASN A 129 -16.02 15.46 -2.52
CA ASN A 129 -17.00 14.98 -3.50
C ASN A 129 -16.88 15.70 -4.87
N ILE A 130 -16.55 17.00 -4.88
CA ILE A 130 -16.30 17.74 -6.13
C ILE A 130 -15.00 17.25 -6.78
N LEU A 131 -13.94 17.05 -6.00
CA LEU A 131 -12.66 16.53 -6.49
C LEU A 131 -12.82 15.13 -7.10
N SER A 132 -13.62 14.26 -6.46
CA SER A 132 -13.95 12.92 -6.98
C SER A 132 -14.69 12.98 -8.33
N LYS A 133 -15.64 13.90 -8.49
CA LYS A 133 -16.36 14.11 -9.77
C LYS A 133 -15.46 14.65 -10.88
N LEU A 134 -14.44 15.43 -10.55
CA LEU A 134 -13.48 15.93 -11.53
C LEU A 134 -12.55 14.80 -12.02
N SER A 135 -12.06 13.98 -11.08
CA SER A 135 -11.16 12.86 -11.37
C SER A 135 -11.82 11.79 -12.25
N SER A 136 -13.08 11.42 -11.98
CA SER A 136 -13.79 10.44 -12.81
C SER A 136 -14.05 10.91 -14.26
N ARG A 137 -14.08 12.23 -14.48
CA ARG A 137 -14.25 12.82 -15.81
C ARG A 137 -12.97 12.81 -16.64
N GLU A 138 -11.79 12.81 -16.01
CA GLU A 138 -10.51 12.61 -16.71
C GLU A 138 -10.30 11.16 -17.15
N TYR A 139 -10.79 10.17 -16.40
CA TYR A 139 -10.71 8.75 -16.79
C TYR A 139 -11.58 8.41 -18.02
N VAL A 140 -12.73 9.05 -18.21
CA VAL A 140 -13.59 8.82 -19.40
C VAL A 140 -13.04 9.52 -20.66
N GLY A 141 -12.27 10.59 -20.51
CA GLY A 141 -11.63 11.30 -21.63
C GLY A 141 -10.44 10.56 -22.25
N CYS A 142 -9.69 9.79 -21.45
CA CYS A 142 -8.53 9.02 -21.93
C CYS A 142 -8.90 7.68 -22.61
N GLN A 143 -10.16 7.24 -22.56
CA GLN A 143 -10.59 5.98 -23.18
C GLN A 143 -11.29 6.17 -24.53
N MET A 144 -11.38 7.41 -25.03
CA MET A 144 -12.05 7.78 -26.29
C MET A 144 -11.14 8.55 -27.28
N LEU A 145 -9.82 8.40 -27.13
CA LEU A 145 -8.76 8.78 -28.09
C LEU A 145 -7.86 7.57 -28.33
#